data_AF-A0A1G2BPX7-F1
#
_entry.id   AF-A0A1G2BPX7-F1
#
_cell.length_a   1.000
_cell.length_b   1.000
_cell.length_c   1.000
_cell.angle_alpha   90.00
_cell.angle_beta   90.00
_cell.angle_gamma   90.00
#
_symmetry.space_group_name_H-M   'P 1'
#
loop_
_entity.id
_entity.type
_entity.pdbx_description
1 polymer ?
#
loop_
_entity_poly.entity_id
_entity_poly.type
_entity_poly.pdbx_seq_one_letter_code
_entity_poly.pdbx_strand_id
1 'polypeptide(L)'
;MELLNKTKASGDDRRQDNADRVDLFPKENHPHAAAYYKDDWSFVTDTAIRENIAYQLQYIEFLVKLYNGYQIYLTVESLLCKTIMVTIAGIIECALFDSVEQASTKANFNIGDKRDFITLINFAYDMQYIDRDMKDAFHELRKIRNFIHLTAADFQEYKAYTVEETNHYIQILDRFHNVMAG
;
A
#
# COMPACT_ATOMS: atom_id res chain seq x y z
N MET A 1 -29.90 -12.18 15.13
CA MET A 1 -28.43 -12.31 15.29
C MET A 1 -28.06 -13.78 15.50
N GLU A 2 -28.31 -14.63 14.50
CA GLU A 2 -27.95 -16.07 14.52
C GLU A 2 -26.80 -16.38 13.54
N LEU A 3 -26.30 -15.37 12.81
CA LEU A 3 -25.25 -15.51 11.79
C LEU A 3 -23.82 -15.71 12.37
N LEU A 4 -23.68 -15.77 13.70
CA LEU A 4 -22.39 -15.99 14.39
C LEU A 4 -22.24 -17.40 14.98
N ASN A 5 -23.25 -18.28 14.82
CA ASN A 5 -23.25 -19.63 15.38
C ASN A 5 -22.62 -20.69 14.46
N LYS A 6 -21.56 -20.33 13.71
CA LYS A 6 -20.68 -21.29 13.04
C LYS A 6 -19.25 -21.17 13.53
N THR A 7 -19.08 -21.15 14.84
CA THR A 7 -17.77 -21.36 15.44
C THR A 7 -17.58 -22.85 15.63
N LYS A 8 -16.96 -23.53 14.64
CA LYS A 8 -16.50 -24.92 14.83
C LYS A 8 -15.64 -24.97 16.10
N ALA A 9 -15.90 -25.97 16.94
CA ALA A 9 -15.51 -25.98 18.35
C ALA A 9 -14.05 -26.41 18.62
N SER A 10 -13.25 -26.73 17.60
CA SER A 10 -11.87 -27.18 17.78
C SER A 10 -10.87 -26.24 17.07
N GLY A 11 -9.72 -26.00 17.71
CA GLY A 11 -8.64 -25.18 17.14
C GLY A 11 -7.95 -25.83 15.93
N ASP A 12 -8.04 -27.16 15.79
CA ASP A 12 -7.47 -27.91 14.67
C ASP A 12 -8.37 -27.85 13.42
N ASP A 13 -9.70 -27.80 13.57
CA ASP A 13 -10.62 -27.64 12.42
C ASP A 13 -10.53 -26.25 11.77
N ARG A 14 -10.18 -25.21 12.53
CA ARG A 14 -9.96 -23.86 11.99
C ARG A 14 -8.70 -23.78 11.11
N ARG A 15 -7.70 -24.63 11.37
CA ARG A 15 -6.45 -24.69 10.59
C ARG A 15 -6.62 -25.42 9.26
N GLN A 16 -7.53 -26.38 9.18
CA GLN A 16 -7.81 -27.12 7.94
C GLN A 16 -8.63 -26.33 6.92
N ASP A 17 -9.50 -25.40 7.34
CA ASP A 17 -10.22 -24.49 6.44
C ASP A 17 -9.31 -23.43 5.75
N ASN A 18 -8.00 -23.41 6.05
CA ASN A 18 -7.02 -22.46 5.49
C ASN A 18 -6.03 -23.12 4.50
N ALA A 19 -6.21 -24.39 4.12
CA ALA A 19 -5.25 -25.10 3.26
C ALA A 19 -5.05 -24.43 1.89
N ASP A 20 -6.05 -23.67 1.44
CA ASP A 20 -6.12 -23.05 0.12
C ASP A 20 -5.80 -21.55 0.16
N ARG A 21 -5.58 -20.99 1.36
CA ARG A 21 -5.47 -19.55 1.57
C ARG A 21 -4.06 -19.05 1.26
N VAL A 22 -4.00 -18.01 0.43
CA VAL A 22 -2.76 -17.27 0.18
C VAL A 22 -2.55 -16.24 1.29
N ASP A 23 -1.39 -16.28 1.94
CA ASP A 23 -1.04 -15.28 2.95
C ASP A 23 -0.71 -13.93 2.28
N LEU A 24 -1.08 -12.82 2.92
CA LEU A 24 -0.48 -11.52 2.61
C LEU A 24 0.92 -11.51 3.24
N PHE A 25 1.98 -11.35 2.45
CA PHE A 25 3.41 -11.23 2.80
C PHE A 25 3.86 -11.88 4.15
N PRO A 26 4.77 -12.87 4.14
CA PRO A 26 5.06 -13.71 5.31
C PRO A 26 5.59 -12.93 6.54
N LYS A 27 5.21 -13.45 7.73
CA LYS A 27 5.18 -12.76 9.04
C LYS A 27 6.53 -12.39 9.68
N GLU A 28 6.57 -11.17 10.23
CA GLU A 28 7.20 -10.89 11.53
C GLU A 28 6.14 -10.71 12.64
N ASN A 29 6.50 -11.01 13.90
CA ASN A 29 5.54 -11.28 14.99
C ASN A 29 4.74 -10.06 15.52
N HIS A 30 5.25 -8.83 15.41
CA HIS A 30 4.57 -7.62 15.91
C HIS A 30 4.75 -6.44 14.95
N PRO A 31 3.73 -5.60 14.70
CA PRO A 31 3.93 -4.40 13.89
C PRO A 31 5.08 -3.61 14.47
N HIS A 32 5.96 -3.13 13.60
CA HIS A 32 7.04 -2.26 14.00
C HIS A 32 6.45 -0.97 14.61
N ALA A 33 7.17 -0.40 15.58
CA ALA A 33 6.83 0.91 16.10
C ALA A 33 7.02 1.95 14.97
N ALA A 34 6.22 3.02 14.94
CA ALA A 34 6.37 4.07 13.94
C ALA A 34 7.80 4.66 13.89
N ALA A 35 8.53 4.67 15.02
CA ALA A 35 9.93 5.10 15.06
C ALA A 35 10.83 4.31 14.09
N TYR A 36 10.63 2.99 13.97
CA TYR A 36 11.36 2.16 13.01
C TYR A 36 11.19 2.71 11.58
N TYR A 37 9.95 2.96 11.16
CA TYR A 37 9.66 3.48 9.82
C TYR A 37 10.13 4.92 9.62
N LYS A 38 10.17 5.74 10.66
CA LYS A 38 10.72 7.10 10.58
C LYS A 38 12.22 7.06 10.26
N ASP A 39 12.95 6.09 10.80
CA ASP A 39 14.38 5.92 10.55
C ASP A 39 14.62 5.27 9.17
N ASP A 40 13.85 4.25 8.84
CA ASP A 40 13.91 3.53 7.56
C ASP A 40 13.61 4.46 6.36
N TRP A 41 12.57 5.30 6.48
CA TRP A 41 12.19 6.29 5.45
C TRP A 41 12.91 7.64 5.61
N SER A 42 14.13 7.64 6.13
CA SER A 42 14.91 8.87 6.39
C SER A 42 15.27 9.67 5.13
N PHE A 43 15.17 9.07 3.93
CA PHE A 43 15.32 9.77 2.65
C PHE A 43 14.21 10.81 2.39
N VAL A 44 13.05 10.68 3.06
CA VAL A 44 12.01 11.70 3.07
C VAL A 44 12.42 12.83 4.01
N THR A 45 12.64 14.03 3.44
CA THR A 45 13.21 15.16 4.19
C THR A 45 12.18 15.92 5.00
N ASP A 46 10.97 16.10 4.46
CA ASP A 46 9.88 16.69 5.21
C ASP A 46 9.47 15.77 6.37
N THR A 47 9.66 16.27 7.59
CA THR A 47 9.42 15.48 8.80
C THR A 47 7.94 15.13 8.96
N ALA A 48 7.01 16.01 8.60
CA ALA A 48 5.59 15.72 8.73
C ALA A 48 5.15 14.65 7.72
N ILE A 49 5.64 14.72 6.48
CA ILE A 49 5.41 13.69 5.46
C ILE A 49 5.96 12.34 5.95
N ARG A 50 7.20 12.31 6.44
CA ARG A 50 7.83 11.09 6.94
C ARG A 50 7.09 10.47 8.11
N GLU A 51 6.60 11.29 9.05
CA GLU A 51 5.79 10.79 10.17
C GLU A 51 4.47 10.19 9.70
N ASN A 52 3.79 10.84 8.76
CA ASN A 52 2.55 10.32 8.19
C ASN A 52 2.78 8.99 7.46
N ILE A 53 3.85 8.89 6.66
CA ILE A 53 4.24 7.64 5.99
C ILE A 53 4.48 6.54 7.03
N ALA A 54 5.24 6.83 8.10
CA ALA A 54 5.51 5.86 9.15
C ALA A 54 4.24 5.32 9.83
N TYR A 55 3.24 6.17 10.08
CA TYR A 55 1.96 5.72 10.62
C TYR A 55 1.17 4.87 9.63
N GLN A 56 1.21 5.19 8.33
CA GLN A 56 0.52 4.40 7.30
C GLN A 56 1.20 3.04 7.06
N LEU A 57 2.53 2.95 7.14
CA LEU A 57 3.25 1.67 7.08
C LEU A 57 2.91 0.76 8.26
N GLN A 58 2.89 1.33 9.47
CA GLN A 58 2.42 0.61 10.65
C GLN A 58 0.96 0.14 10.50
N TYR A 59 0.10 0.95 9.87
CA TYR A 59 -1.28 0.56 9.58
C TYR A 59 -1.37 -0.58 8.55
N ILE A 60 -0.57 -0.55 7.48
CA ILE A 60 -0.48 -1.65 6.51
C ILE A 60 -0.06 -2.95 7.21
N GLU A 61 0.97 -2.93 8.05
CA GLU A 61 1.37 -4.12 8.81
C GLU A 61 0.26 -4.65 9.72
N PHE A 62 -0.47 -3.74 10.37
CA PHE A 62 -1.63 -4.12 11.16
C PHE A 62 -2.69 -4.79 10.29
N LEU A 63 -3.01 -4.25 9.11
CA LEU A 63 -3.99 -4.83 8.18
C LEU A 63 -3.55 -6.19 7.63
N VAL A 64 -2.28 -6.35 7.26
CA VAL A 64 -1.71 -7.63 6.82
C VAL A 64 -1.83 -8.67 7.94
N LYS A 65 -1.56 -8.29 9.19
CA LYS A 65 -1.71 -9.19 10.35
C LYS A 65 -3.16 -9.49 10.67
N LEU A 66 -4.04 -8.50 10.56
CA LEU A 66 -5.48 -8.69 10.70
C LEU A 66 -5.99 -9.69 9.67
N TYR A 67 -5.56 -9.56 8.42
CA TYR A 67 -5.84 -10.54 7.38
C TYR A 67 -5.29 -11.91 7.79
N ASN A 68 -3.98 -12.06 7.92
CA ASN A 68 -3.35 -13.37 8.21
C ASN A 68 -3.80 -14.02 9.53
N GLY A 69 -4.28 -13.24 10.50
CA GLY A 69 -4.69 -13.69 11.83
C GLY A 69 -6.16 -14.12 11.92
N TYR A 70 -7.03 -13.61 11.05
CA TYR A 70 -8.46 -13.88 11.06
C TYR A 70 -8.93 -14.57 9.78
N GLN A 71 -10.07 -15.27 9.86
CA GLN A 71 -10.74 -15.84 8.69
C GLN A 71 -11.54 -14.72 7.98
N ILE A 72 -10.88 -14.01 7.08
CA ILE A 72 -11.46 -12.93 6.28
C ILE A 72 -11.64 -13.43 4.86
N TYR A 73 -12.87 -13.39 4.33
CA TYR A 73 -13.22 -13.93 3.01
C TYR A 73 -14.19 -13.01 2.27
N LEU A 74 -14.32 -13.26 0.96
CA LEU A 74 -15.30 -12.63 0.08
C LEU A 74 -15.15 -11.09 0.08
N THR A 75 -16.26 -10.37 0.31
CA THR A 75 -16.29 -8.91 0.26
C THR A 75 -15.34 -8.26 1.26
N VAL A 76 -15.20 -8.81 2.47
CA VAL A 76 -14.35 -8.19 3.50
C VAL A 76 -12.87 -8.32 3.13
N GLU A 77 -12.48 -9.43 2.52
CA GLU A 77 -11.12 -9.65 2.01
C GLU A 77 -10.80 -8.66 0.89
N SER A 78 -11.69 -8.55 -0.10
CA SER A 78 -11.49 -7.61 -1.20
C SER A 78 -11.42 -6.14 -0.73
N LEU A 79 -12.26 -5.75 0.24
CA LEU A 79 -12.23 -4.40 0.82
C LEU A 79 -10.95 -4.14 1.63
N LEU A 80 -10.44 -5.15 2.35
CA LEU A 80 -9.17 -5.05 3.05
C LEU A 80 -8.02 -4.90 2.05
N CYS A 81 -8.00 -5.71 0.99
CA CYS A 81 -7.05 -5.61 -0.13
C CYS A 81 -7.06 -4.22 -0.76
N LYS A 82 -8.25 -3.70 -1.10
CA LYS A 82 -8.46 -2.32 -1.59
C LYS A 82 -7.83 -1.30 -0.64
N THR A 83 -8.10 -1.42 0.66
CA THR A 83 -7.61 -0.49 1.69
C THR A 83 -6.08 -0.48 1.75
N ILE A 84 -5.43 -1.65 1.67
CA ILE A 84 -3.97 -1.74 1.61
C ILE A 84 -3.45 -1.04 0.36
N MET A 85 -3.96 -1.38 -0.83
CA MET A 85 -3.50 -0.79 -2.10
C MET A 85 -3.68 0.73 -2.13
N VAL A 86 -4.82 1.24 -1.64
CA VAL A 86 -5.07 2.68 -1.51
C VAL A 86 -4.06 3.35 -0.59
N THR A 87 -3.75 2.72 0.55
CA THR A 87 -2.76 3.23 1.50
C THR A 87 -1.37 3.27 0.88
N ILE A 88 -0.98 2.20 0.15
CA ILE A 88 0.28 2.14 -0.61
C ILE A 88 0.36 3.29 -1.62
N ALA A 89 -0.71 3.53 -2.38
CA ALA A 89 -0.78 4.62 -3.35
C ALA A 89 -0.54 6.00 -2.70
N GLY A 90 -1.09 6.22 -1.51
CA GLY A 90 -0.88 7.45 -0.74
C GLY A 90 0.56 7.61 -0.24
N ILE A 91 1.18 6.53 0.25
CA ILE A 91 2.59 6.55 0.67
C ILE A 91 3.51 6.91 -0.49
N ILE A 92 3.32 6.26 -1.65
CA ILE A 92 4.13 6.51 -2.85
C ILE A 92 3.96 7.94 -3.34
N GLU A 93 2.72 8.46 -3.41
CA GLU A 93 2.48 9.85 -3.84
C GLU A 93 3.20 10.85 -2.93
N CYS A 94 3.10 10.69 -1.60
CA CYS A 94 3.75 11.54 -0.62
C CYS A 94 5.28 11.50 -0.71
N ALA A 95 5.85 10.30 -0.86
CA ALA A 95 7.30 10.13 -0.97
C ALA A 95 7.84 10.67 -2.30
N LEU A 96 7.11 10.47 -3.41
CA LEU A 96 7.46 11.07 -4.69
C LEU A 96 7.39 12.60 -4.60
N PHE A 97 6.35 13.16 -3.97
CA PHE A 97 6.23 14.60 -3.80
C PHE A 97 7.47 15.20 -3.12
N ASP A 98 7.88 14.66 -1.98
CA ASP A 98 9.06 15.13 -1.25
C ASP A 98 10.34 14.97 -2.09
N SER A 99 10.52 13.81 -2.73
CA SER A 99 11.70 13.53 -3.56
C SER A 99 11.82 14.47 -4.76
N VAL A 100 10.69 14.77 -5.40
CA VAL A 100 10.58 15.68 -6.53
C VAL A 100 10.85 17.12 -6.08
N GLU A 101 10.34 17.53 -4.92
CA GLU A 101 10.61 18.84 -4.33
C GLU A 101 12.10 19.01 -3.99
N GLN A 102 12.73 17.99 -3.41
CA GLN A 102 14.16 17.96 -3.15
C GLN A 102 14.98 18.10 -4.45
N ALA A 103 14.64 17.35 -5.50
CA ALA A 103 15.32 17.42 -6.79
C ALA A 103 15.16 18.79 -7.45
N SER A 104 13.96 19.38 -7.37
CA SER A 104 13.65 20.71 -7.92
C SER A 104 14.49 21.81 -7.26
N THR A 105 14.61 21.75 -5.92
CA THR A 105 15.40 22.69 -5.13
C THR A 105 16.88 22.57 -5.48
N LYS A 106 17.40 21.34 -5.61
CA LYS A 106 18.80 21.08 -6.00
C LYS A 106 19.12 21.56 -7.41
N ALA A 107 18.20 21.39 -8.36
CA ALA A 107 18.36 21.79 -9.75
C ALA A 107 18.03 23.27 -10.01
N ASN A 108 17.54 24.00 -9.00
CA ASN A 108 17.01 25.37 -9.12
C ASN A 108 15.96 25.50 -10.24
N PHE A 109 15.14 24.46 -10.40
CA PHE A 109 14.09 24.38 -11.42
C PHE A 109 12.72 24.38 -10.74
N ASN A 110 11.77 25.14 -11.30
CA ASN A 110 10.41 25.19 -10.79
C ASN A 110 9.55 24.14 -11.50
N ILE A 111 9.07 23.15 -10.75
CA ILE A 111 8.19 22.08 -11.26
C ILE A 111 6.75 22.60 -11.54
N GLY A 112 6.48 23.86 -11.20
CA GLY A 112 5.18 24.49 -11.40
C GLY A 112 4.15 24.02 -10.37
N ASP A 113 2.91 24.48 -10.55
CA ASP A 113 1.84 24.27 -9.57
C ASP A 113 1.17 22.89 -9.67
N LYS A 114 1.46 22.11 -10.71
CA LYS A 114 0.86 20.79 -10.92
C LYS A 114 1.65 19.73 -10.19
N ARG A 115 1.28 19.50 -8.93
CA ARG A 115 1.83 18.44 -8.06
C ARG A 115 0.91 17.22 -7.96
N ASP A 116 0.13 16.94 -9.01
CA ASP A 116 -0.74 15.77 -9.04
C ASP A 116 0.07 14.47 -9.22
N PHE A 117 -0.52 13.34 -8.79
CA PHE A 117 0.16 12.04 -8.82
C PHE A 117 0.70 11.67 -10.21
N ILE A 118 0.00 12.01 -11.30
CA ILE A 118 0.45 11.69 -12.67
C ILE A 118 1.74 12.43 -12.98
N THR A 119 1.79 13.71 -12.62
CA THR A 119 2.95 14.57 -12.85
C THR A 119 4.15 14.07 -12.04
N LEU A 120 3.94 13.69 -10.77
CA LEU A 120 4.98 13.11 -9.92
C LEU A 120 5.55 11.80 -10.49
N ILE A 121 4.68 10.88 -10.95
CA ILE A 121 5.10 9.61 -11.55
C ILE A 121 5.93 9.85 -12.82
N ASN A 122 5.46 10.71 -13.72
CA ASN A 122 6.17 11.00 -14.97
C ASN A 122 7.53 11.63 -14.72
N PHE A 123 7.59 12.61 -13.82
CA PHE A 123 8.85 13.25 -13.46
C PHE A 123 9.85 12.25 -12.88
N ALA A 124 9.42 11.40 -11.94
CA ALA A 124 10.29 10.39 -11.33
C ALA A 124 10.83 9.39 -12.36
N TYR A 125 10.02 9.02 -13.35
CA TYR A 125 10.45 8.16 -14.45
C TYR A 125 11.46 8.85 -15.38
N ASP A 126 11.17 10.10 -15.77
CA ASP A 126 12.04 10.87 -16.66
C ASP A 126 13.41 11.15 -16.01
N MET A 127 13.43 11.31 -14.69
CA MET A 127 14.64 11.44 -13.87
C MET A 127 15.31 10.10 -13.53
N GLN A 128 14.76 8.97 -14.00
CA GLN A 128 15.27 7.62 -13.76
C GLN A 128 15.30 7.20 -12.28
N TYR A 129 14.48 7.82 -11.42
CA TYR A 129 14.28 7.37 -10.04
C TYR A 129 13.41 6.12 -9.96
N ILE A 130 12.57 5.91 -10.97
CA ILE A 130 11.77 4.69 -11.11
C ILE A 130 11.91 4.15 -12.52
N ASP A 131 11.73 2.84 -12.67
CA ASP A 131 11.71 2.19 -13.97
C ASP A 131 10.31 2.15 -14.56
N ARG A 132 10.19 1.55 -15.75
CA ARG A 132 8.91 1.45 -16.47
C ARG A 132 7.89 0.61 -15.68
N ASP A 133 8.33 -0.48 -15.08
CA ASP A 133 7.45 -1.38 -14.34
C ASP A 133 6.83 -0.68 -13.12
N MET A 134 7.63 0.07 -12.35
CA MET A 134 7.12 0.89 -11.24
C MET A 134 6.20 2.01 -11.73
N LYS A 135 6.54 2.68 -12.84
CA LYS A 135 5.67 3.70 -13.43
C LYS A 135 4.28 3.15 -13.76
N ASP A 136 4.23 2.00 -14.42
CA ASP A 136 2.98 1.35 -14.81
C ASP A 136 2.18 0.93 -13.56
N ALA A 137 2.84 0.32 -12.57
CA ALA A 137 2.24 -0.05 -11.29
C ALA A 137 1.66 1.17 -10.52
N PHE A 138 2.37 2.30 -10.51
CA PHE A 138 1.90 3.51 -9.83
C PHE A 138 0.69 4.13 -10.53
N HIS A 139 0.62 4.06 -11.86
CA HIS A 139 -0.56 4.49 -12.60
C HIS A 139 -1.78 3.62 -12.30
N GLU A 140 -1.62 2.31 -12.10
CA GLU A 140 -2.70 1.43 -11.68
C GLU A 140 -3.14 1.71 -10.23
N LEU A 141 -2.20 1.85 -9.30
CA LEU A 141 -2.49 2.25 -7.90
C LEU A 141 -3.28 3.56 -7.83
N ARG A 142 -2.90 4.56 -8.64
CA ARG A 142 -3.63 5.83 -8.76
C ARG A 142 -5.08 5.61 -9.20
N LYS A 143 -5.33 4.72 -10.17
CA LYS A 143 -6.69 4.40 -10.61
C LYS A 143 -7.47 3.77 -9.47
N ILE A 144 -6.90 2.78 -8.79
CA ILE A 144 -7.52 2.10 -7.63
C ILE A 144 -7.91 3.12 -6.55
N ARG A 145 -7.01 4.06 -6.21
CA ARG A 145 -7.28 5.16 -5.28
C ARG A 145 -8.42 6.06 -5.74
N ASN A 146 -8.49 6.38 -7.03
CA ASN A 146 -9.58 7.21 -7.55
C ASN A 146 -10.94 6.49 -7.52
N PHE A 147 -10.96 5.15 -7.44
CA PHE A 147 -12.17 4.32 -7.29
C PHE A 147 -12.58 4.08 -5.82
N ILE A 148 -12.14 4.93 -4.88
CA ILE A 148 -12.63 4.88 -3.49
C ILE A 148 -14.13 5.20 -3.42
N HIS A 149 -14.67 6.00 -4.34
CA HIS A 149 -16.08 6.36 -4.32
C HIS A 149 -17.00 5.19 -4.77
N LEU A 150 -17.91 4.79 -3.89
CA LEU A 150 -18.93 3.73 -4.11
C LEU A 150 -19.89 4.01 -5.28
N THR A 151 -19.83 5.21 -5.88
CA THR A 151 -20.68 5.63 -7.00
C THR A 151 -20.29 4.99 -8.33
N ALA A 152 -19.22 4.20 -8.39
CA ALA A 152 -18.88 3.37 -9.56
C ALA A 152 -19.84 2.17 -9.67
N ALA A 153 -21.02 2.40 -10.25
CA ALA A 153 -22.14 1.44 -10.32
C ALA A 153 -21.85 0.15 -11.13
N ASP A 154 -20.75 0.10 -11.88
CA ASP A 154 -20.45 -1.00 -12.81
C ASP A 154 -19.49 -2.06 -12.22
N PHE A 155 -18.96 -1.88 -11.01
CA PHE A 155 -17.97 -2.79 -10.42
C PHE A 155 -18.47 -3.46 -9.14
N GLN A 156 -18.44 -4.80 -9.14
CA GLN A 156 -18.66 -5.60 -7.94
C GLN A 156 -17.38 -5.63 -7.10
N GLU A 157 -17.32 -4.82 -6.04
CA GLU A 157 -16.11 -4.68 -5.21
C GLU A 157 -15.57 -6.02 -4.69
N TYR A 158 -16.41 -7.01 -4.40
CA TYR A 158 -15.96 -8.31 -3.87
C TYR A 158 -15.10 -9.16 -4.83
N LYS A 159 -14.99 -8.78 -6.12
CA LYS A 159 -14.14 -9.45 -7.12
C LYS A 159 -13.01 -8.57 -7.67
N ALA A 160 -12.98 -7.32 -7.24
CA ALA A 160 -12.14 -6.30 -7.88
C ALA A 160 -10.69 -6.28 -7.38
N TYR A 161 -10.43 -6.87 -6.20
CA TYR A 161 -9.15 -6.76 -5.52
C TYR A 161 -8.76 -8.10 -4.91
N THR A 162 -7.62 -8.62 -5.33
CA THR A 162 -7.12 -9.94 -4.92
C THR A 162 -5.94 -9.83 -3.95
N VAL A 163 -5.67 -10.93 -3.25
CA VAL A 163 -4.53 -11.06 -2.34
C VAL A 163 -3.22 -11.01 -3.12
N GLU A 164 -3.19 -11.62 -4.30
CA GLU A 164 -2.05 -11.67 -5.20
C GLU A 164 -1.68 -10.27 -5.70
N GLU A 165 -2.67 -9.47 -6.14
CA GLU A 165 -2.46 -8.08 -6.53
C GLU A 165 -1.97 -7.24 -5.35
N THR A 166 -2.55 -7.46 -4.16
CA THR A 166 -2.13 -6.74 -2.95
C THR A 166 -0.69 -7.06 -2.59
N ASN A 167 -0.30 -8.34 -2.64
CA ASN A 167 1.09 -8.78 -2.43
C ASN A 167 2.05 -8.19 -3.47
N HIS A 168 1.63 -8.12 -4.73
CA HIS A 168 2.40 -7.46 -5.78
C HIS A 168 2.65 -5.98 -5.43
N TYR A 169 1.64 -5.23 -4.99
CA TYR A 169 1.83 -3.83 -4.63
C TYR A 169 2.65 -3.62 -3.35
N ILE A 170 2.59 -4.54 -2.38
CA ILE A 170 3.50 -4.53 -1.22
C ILE A 170 4.95 -4.68 -1.71
N GLN A 171 5.24 -5.62 -2.63
CA GLN A 171 6.58 -5.78 -3.21
C GLN A 171 7.02 -4.55 -4.01
N ILE A 172 6.10 -3.90 -4.73
CA ILE A 172 6.39 -2.64 -5.43
C ILE A 172 6.73 -1.52 -4.45
N LEU A 173 6.05 -1.43 -3.30
CA LEU A 173 6.36 -0.47 -2.24
C LEU A 173 7.76 -0.70 -1.66
N ASP A 174 8.10 -1.96 -1.32
CA ASP A 174 9.44 -2.30 -0.80
C ASP A 174 10.53 -2.01 -1.83
N ARG A 175 10.28 -2.32 -3.11
CA ARG A 175 11.19 -2.02 -4.21
C ARG A 175 11.40 -0.51 -4.35
N PHE A 176 10.32 0.26 -4.31
CA PHE A 176 10.38 1.72 -4.38
C PHE A 176 11.21 2.28 -3.21
N HIS A 177 10.94 1.84 -1.98
CA HIS A 177 11.73 2.21 -0.81
C HIS A 177 13.24 1.99 -1.04
N ASN A 178 13.62 0.77 -1.47
CA ASN A 178 15.02 0.41 -1.66
C ASN A 178 15.73 1.25 -2.74
N VAL A 179 15.01 1.65 -3.79
CA VAL A 179 15.56 2.50 -4.85
C VAL A 179 15.74 3.94 -4.37
N MET A 180 14.86 4.44 -3.51
CA MET A 180 14.92 5.81 -2.99
C MET A 180 15.90 5.97 -1.82
N ALA A 181 16.11 4.92 -1.04
CA ALA A 181 17.01 4.91 0.10
C ALA A 181 18.48 4.57 -0.26
N GLY A 182 18.71 3.95 -1.42
CA GLY A 182 20.05 3.58 -1.93
C GLY A 182 20.75 4.70 -2.67
#